data_AF-A0A562YFV0-F1
#
_entry.id   AF-A0A562YFV0-F1
#
_cell.length_a   1.000
_cell.length_b   1.000
_cell.length_c   1.000
_cell.angle_alpha   90.00
_cell.angle_beta   90.00
_cell.angle_gamma   90.00
#
_symmetry.space_group_name_H-M   'P 1'
#
loop_
_entity.id
_entity.type
_entity.pdbx_description
1 polymer ?
#
loop_
_entity_poly.entity_id
_entity_poly.type
_entity_poly.pdbx_seq_one_letter_code
_entity_poly.pdbx_strand_id
1 'polypeptide(L)'
;MKYTEKISNQLNELLIKNIDAEKGYKNAAKNVDIHTLKQFFERMSTERGEFAKELKKEILRYGEEPKDSGSFKGLVHRNWMTLKSTFSSNDEEAIIEEVLRGEEKSLEAYFNILRERNLLASIDALLFKQKNAIQATINSMKTHEELVS
;
A
#
# COMPACT_ATOMS: atom_id res chain seq x y z
N MET A 1 4.85 -26.22 -1.47
CA MET A 1 3.74 -25.28 -1.19
C MET A 1 2.60 -25.59 -2.15
N LYS A 2 1.37 -25.77 -1.67
CA LYS A 2 0.22 -25.93 -2.57
C LYS A 2 0.02 -24.62 -3.35
N TYR A 3 -0.50 -24.67 -4.58
CA TYR A 3 -0.71 -23.46 -5.38
C TYR A 3 -1.62 -22.45 -4.64
N THR A 4 -2.63 -22.93 -3.91
CA THR A 4 -3.51 -22.08 -3.11
C THR A 4 -2.79 -21.34 -1.99
N GLU A 5 -1.89 -22.04 -1.29
CA GLU A 5 -1.04 -21.48 -0.23
C GLU A 5 -0.06 -20.43 -0.76
N LYS A 6 0.43 -20.60 -2.00
CA LYS A 6 1.26 -19.60 -2.69
C LYS A 6 0.49 -18.29 -2.89
N ILE A 7 -0.68 -18.37 -3.53
CA ILE A 7 -1.52 -17.21 -3.82
C ILE A 7 -1.98 -16.56 -2.52
N SER A 8 -2.38 -17.34 -1.53
CA SER A 8 -2.73 -16.88 -0.19
C SER A 8 -1.62 -16.05 0.46
N ASN A 9 -0.38 -16.54 0.44
CA ASN A 9 0.76 -15.81 0.99
C ASN A 9 1.01 -14.50 0.22
N GLN A 10 0.92 -14.52 -1.12
CA GLN A 10 1.06 -13.33 -1.96
C GLN A 10 -0.04 -12.27 -1.68
N LEU A 11 -1.30 -12.69 -1.54
CA LEU A 11 -2.39 -11.78 -1.18
C LEU A 11 -2.21 -11.21 0.23
N ASN A 12 -1.69 -12.01 1.16
CA ASN A 12 -1.36 -11.56 2.50
C ASN A 12 -0.20 -10.56 2.51
N GLU A 13 0.80 -10.70 1.64
CA GLU A 13 1.85 -9.68 1.45
C GLU A 13 1.26 -8.35 0.98
N LEU A 14 0.32 -8.36 0.02
CA LEU A 14 -0.38 -7.15 -0.40
C LEU A 14 -1.24 -6.56 0.71
N LEU A 15 -1.92 -7.41 1.49
CA LEU A 15 -2.71 -6.97 2.64
C LEU A 15 -1.84 -6.17 3.63
N ILE A 16 -0.66 -6.70 3.97
CA ILE A 16 0.28 -6.04 4.87
C ILE A 16 0.79 -4.73 4.28
N LYS A 17 1.18 -4.72 3.00
CA LYS A 17 1.61 -3.51 2.31
C LYS A 17 0.56 -2.41 2.33
N ASN A 18 -0.73 -2.74 2.13
CA ASN A 18 -1.81 -1.76 2.23
C ASN A 18 -2.01 -1.23 3.66
N ILE A 19 -1.89 -2.09 4.68
CA ILE A 19 -1.96 -1.65 6.09
C ILE A 19 -0.78 -0.73 6.44
N ASP A 20 0.42 -1.05 5.95
CA ASP A 20 1.61 -0.22 6.15
C ASP A 20 1.47 1.12 5.42
N ALA A 21 0.97 1.11 4.18
CA ALA A 21 0.70 2.32 3.41
C ALA A 21 -0.38 3.20 4.04
N GLU A 22 -1.48 2.62 4.55
CA GLU A 22 -2.53 3.35 5.29
C GLU A 22 -1.92 4.15 6.44
N LYS A 23 -1.07 3.51 7.25
CA LYS A 23 -0.37 4.15 8.36
C LYS A 23 0.63 5.19 7.87
N GLY A 24 1.41 4.86 6.84
CA GLY A 24 2.40 5.74 6.22
C GLY A 24 1.77 7.06 5.75
N TYR A 25 0.68 6.99 5.00
CA TYR A 25 -0.09 8.16 4.58
C TYR A 25 -0.67 8.94 5.75
N LYS A 26 -1.20 8.25 6.77
CA LYS A 26 -1.67 8.91 8.00
C LYS A 26 -0.55 9.64 8.74
N ASN A 27 0.69 9.16 8.62
CA ASN A 27 1.85 9.86 9.17
C ASN A 27 2.27 11.04 8.29
N ALA A 28 2.34 10.86 6.97
CA ALA A 28 2.65 11.93 6.03
C ALA A 28 1.69 13.11 6.20
N ALA A 29 0.38 12.85 6.30
CA ALA A 29 -0.65 13.87 6.55
C ALA A 29 -0.45 14.69 7.85
N LYS A 30 0.28 14.14 8.83
CA LYS A 30 0.56 14.83 10.10
C LYS A 30 1.83 15.68 10.06
N ASN A 31 2.71 15.44 9.09
CA ASN A 31 4.05 16.06 9.02
C ASN A 31 4.19 16.99 7.80
N VAL A 32 3.13 17.22 7.03
CA VAL A 32 3.07 18.27 6.00
C VAL A 32 2.26 19.46 6.46
N ASP A 33 2.71 20.66 6.12
CA ASP A 33 2.00 21.90 6.47
C ASP A 33 1.05 22.34 5.35
N ILE A 34 1.34 21.96 4.09
CA ILE A 34 0.50 22.27 2.93
C ILE A 34 -0.85 21.56 3.04
N HIS A 35 -1.93 22.34 3.14
CA HIS A 35 -3.29 21.85 3.35
C HIS A 35 -3.76 20.86 2.27
N THR A 36 -3.42 21.11 1.00
CA THR A 36 -3.79 20.23 -0.12
C THR A 36 -3.08 18.88 -0.04
N LEU A 37 -1.80 18.84 0.34
CA LEU A 37 -1.06 17.59 0.57
C LEU A 37 -1.62 16.81 1.75
N LYS A 38 -1.98 17.50 2.82
CA LYS A 38 -2.62 16.88 3.98
C LYS A 38 -3.91 16.16 3.59
N GLN A 39 -4.82 16.84 2.90
CA GLN A 39 -6.07 16.24 2.41
C GLN A 39 -5.80 15.08 1.43
N PHE A 40 -4.81 15.24 0.56
CA PHE A 40 -4.41 14.19 -0.37
C PHE A 40 -3.98 12.92 0.37
N PHE A 41 -3.07 13.03 1.34
CA PHE A 41 -2.59 11.91 2.12
C PHE A 41 -3.68 11.28 3.01
N GLU A 42 -4.59 12.05 3.59
CA GLU A 42 -5.74 11.50 4.34
C GLU A 42 -6.66 10.64 3.44
N ARG A 43 -6.90 11.09 2.20
CA ARG A 43 -7.68 10.33 1.21
C ARG A 43 -6.97 9.03 0.82
N MET A 44 -5.65 9.08 0.58
CA MET A 44 -4.85 7.89 0.26
C MET A 44 -4.80 6.90 1.41
N SER A 45 -4.68 7.38 2.66
CA SER A 45 -4.77 6.53 3.85
C SER A 45 -6.08 5.74 3.88
N THR A 46 -7.21 6.42 3.63
CA THR A 46 -8.53 5.79 3.57
C THR A 46 -8.63 4.75 2.46
N GLU A 47 -8.18 5.09 1.25
CA GLU A 47 -8.18 4.17 0.10
C GLU A 47 -7.38 2.89 0.38
N ARG A 48 -6.18 3.03 0.95
CA ARG A 48 -5.34 1.88 1.34
C ARG A 48 -6.02 1.00 2.39
N GLY A 49 -6.73 1.60 3.35
CA GLY A 49 -7.54 0.87 4.33
C GLY A 49 -8.67 0.06 3.68
N GLU A 50 -9.34 0.62 2.66
CA GLU A 50 -10.36 -0.11 1.89
C GLU A 50 -9.76 -1.26 1.08
N PHE A 51 -8.59 -1.07 0.46
CA PHE A 51 -7.90 -2.14 -0.27
C PHE A 51 -7.55 -3.32 0.63
N ALA A 52 -7.08 -3.04 1.86
CA ALA A 52 -6.83 -4.06 2.86
C ALA A 52 -8.12 -4.84 3.22
N LYS A 53 -9.26 -4.17 3.35
CA LYS A 53 -10.55 -4.85 3.61
C LYS A 53 -10.99 -5.74 2.44
N GLU A 54 -10.87 -5.26 1.22
CA GLU A 54 -11.19 -6.03 0.01
C GLU A 54 -10.31 -7.28 -0.11
N LEU A 55 -9.00 -7.15 0.14
CA LEU A 55 -8.05 -8.27 0.11
C LEU A 55 -8.38 -9.31 1.19
N LYS A 56 -8.67 -8.88 2.43
CA LYS A 56 -9.12 -9.80 3.50
C LYS A 56 -10.33 -10.63 3.08
N LYS A 57 -11.31 -9.99 2.42
CA LYS A 57 -12.50 -10.66 1.94
C LYS A 57 -12.19 -11.71 0.87
N GLU A 58 -11.32 -11.41 -0.09
CA GLU A 58 -10.94 -12.38 -1.12
C GLU A 58 -10.10 -13.54 -0.53
N ILE A 59 -9.18 -13.29 0.40
CA ILE A 59 -8.41 -14.34 1.08
C ILE A 59 -9.36 -15.33 1.78
N LEU A 60 -10.36 -14.82 2.53
CA LEU A 60 -11.37 -15.67 3.17
C LEU A 60 -12.20 -16.45 2.16
N ARG A 61 -12.63 -15.82 1.06
CA ARG A 61 -13.39 -16.49 -0.01
C ARG A 61 -12.58 -17.57 -0.71
N TYR A 62 -11.26 -17.40 -0.75
CA TYR A 62 -10.32 -18.38 -1.28
C TYR A 62 -10.11 -19.59 -0.35
N GLY A 63 -10.70 -19.56 0.86
CA GLY A 63 -10.62 -20.63 1.85
C GLY A 63 -9.38 -20.54 2.74
N GLU A 64 -8.73 -19.38 2.78
CA GLU A 64 -7.47 -19.16 3.49
C GLU A 64 -7.63 -18.08 4.57
N GLU A 65 -6.70 -18.02 5.51
CA GLU A 65 -6.77 -17.06 6.62
C GLU A 65 -6.04 -15.74 6.28
N PRO A 66 -6.70 -14.58 6.44
CA PRO A 66 -6.04 -13.29 6.36
C PRO A 66 -5.08 -13.11 7.53
N LYS A 67 -3.80 -13.07 7.22
CA LYS A 67 -2.71 -12.74 8.13
C LYS A 67 -2.63 -11.22 8.20
N ASP A 68 -3.26 -10.67 9.21
CA ASP A 68 -3.17 -9.27 9.55
C ASP A 68 -1.85 -8.93 10.27
N SER A 69 -1.63 -7.64 10.53
CA SER A 69 -0.39 -7.12 11.12
C SER A 69 0.03 -7.79 12.44
N GLY A 70 -0.91 -8.40 13.16
CA GLY A 70 -0.65 -9.20 14.37
C GLY A 70 0.11 -10.50 14.08
N SER A 71 -0.21 -11.14 12.95
CA SER A 71 0.38 -12.41 12.50
C SER A 71 1.76 -12.23 11.87
N PHE A 72 2.04 -11.03 11.33
CA PHE A 72 3.33 -10.63 10.75
C PHE A 72 4.04 -9.52 11.55
N LYS A 73 3.82 -9.46 12.87
CA LYS A 73 4.33 -8.40 13.77
C LYS A 73 5.80 -8.02 13.54
N GLY A 74 6.65 -8.97 13.17
CA GLY A 74 8.07 -8.71 12.89
C GLY A 74 8.35 -7.90 11.61
N LEU A 75 7.53 -8.01 10.57
CA LEU A 75 7.72 -7.29 9.29
C LEU A 75 7.10 -5.89 9.31
N VAL A 76 5.87 -5.79 9.84
CA VAL A 76 5.14 -4.52 9.95
C VAL A 76 5.86 -3.52 10.85
N HIS A 77 6.40 -3.96 11.99
CA HIS A 77 7.08 -3.06 12.92
C HIS A 77 8.31 -2.39 12.31
N ARG A 78 9.07 -3.08 11.45
CA ARG A 78 10.29 -2.51 10.86
C ARG A 78 9.98 -1.47 9.80
N ASN A 79 9.05 -1.77 8.88
CA ASN A 79 8.68 -0.82 7.83
C ASN A 79 8.10 0.48 8.40
N TRP A 80 7.23 0.38 9.41
CA TRP A 80 6.65 1.56 10.08
C TRP A 80 7.70 2.40 10.84
N MET A 81 8.66 1.76 11.51
CA MET A 81 9.72 2.48 12.23
C MET A 81 10.65 3.22 11.26
N THR A 82 10.97 2.63 10.10
CA THR A 82 11.74 3.31 9.05
C THR A 82 11.02 4.55 8.54
N LEU A 83 9.71 4.46 8.28
CA LEU A 83 8.90 5.62 7.89
C LEU A 83 8.97 6.72 8.96
N LYS A 84 8.76 6.39 10.24
CA LYS A 84 8.85 7.36 11.34
C LYS A 84 10.22 8.06 11.44
N SER A 85 11.32 7.37 11.18
CA SER A 85 12.65 7.98 11.25
C SER A 85 12.95 8.92 10.08
N THR A 86 12.38 8.66 8.90
CA THR A 86 12.60 9.50 7.71
C THR A 86 11.89 10.85 7.85
N PHE A 87 10.70 10.89 8.46
CA PHE A 87 9.88 12.10 8.60
C PHE A 87 10.30 13.03 9.76
N SER A 88 11.60 13.10 10.07
CA SER A 88 12.10 13.95 11.17
C SER A 88 12.28 15.43 10.78
N SER A 89 12.21 15.76 9.49
CA SER A 89 12.05 17.11 8.96
C SER A 89 10.62 17.30 8.44
N ASN A 90 10.03 18.47 8.71
CA ASN A 90 8.82 18.95 8.02
C ASN A 90 9.18 19.37 6.58
N ASP A 91 9.79 18.47 5.83
CA ASP A 91 10.24 18.69 4.47
C ASP A 91 9.26 17.98 3.54
N GLU A 92 8.38 18.75 2.90
CA GLU A 92 7.37 18.22 2.00
C GLU A 92 7.96 17.38 0.87
N GLU A 93 9.11 17.78 0.30
CA GLU A 93 9.76 17.07 -0.80
C GLU A 93 10.24 15.70 -0.31
N ALA A 94 10.99 15.66 0.79
CA ALA A 94 11.46 14.41 1.39
C ALA A 94 10.29 13.49 1.80
N ILE A 95 9.17 14.07 2.26
CA ILE A 95 7.96 13.29 2.58
C ILE A 95 7.37 12.66 1.31
N ILE A 96 7.24 13.43 0.23
CA ILE A 96 6.68 12.97 -1.05
C ILE A 96 7.57 11.88 -1.65
N GLU A 97 8.90 12.06 -1.67
CA GLU A 97 9.86 11.08 -2.19
C GLU A 97 9.73 9.72 -1.49
N GLU A 98 9.64 9.72 -0.14
CA GLU A 98 9.54 8.47 0.63
C GLU A 98 8.21 7.75 0.36
N VAL A 99 7.11 8.50 0.26
CA VAL A 99 5.80 7.95 -0.08
C VAL A 99 5.81 7.40 -1.52
N LEU A 100 6.39 8.13 -2.47
CA LEU A 100 6.52 7.72 -3.87
C LEU A 100 7.28 6.39 -3.98
N ARG A 101 8.41 6.27 -3.28
CA ARG A 101 9.19 5.04 -3.18
C ARG A 101 8.38 3.86 -2.62
N GLY A 102 7.54 4.13 -1.62
CA GLY A 102 6.64 3.14 -1.04
C GLY A 102 5.55 2.67 -2.01
N GLU A 103 4.96 3.59 -2.76
CA GLU A 103 3.95 3.29 -3.77
C GLU A 103 4.53 2.51 -4.96
N GLU A 104 5.72 2.86 -5.45
CA GLU A 104 6.39 2.11 -6.53
C GLU A 104 6.68 0.66 -6.13
N LYS A 105 7.19 0.43 -4.91
CA LYS A 105 7.36 -0.92 -4.34
C LYS A 105 6.04 -1.67 -4.12
N SER A 106 4.95 -0.95 -3.92
CA SER A 106 3.63 -1.56 -3.80
C SER A 106 3.14 -1.97 -5.18
N LEU A 107 3.20 -1.06 -6.16
CA LEU A 107 2.84 -1.29 -7.55
C LEU A 107 3.57 -2.50 -8.15
N GLU A 108 4.87 -2.62 -7.92
CA GLU A 108 5.68 -3.77 -8.35
C GLU A 108 5.14 -5.10 -7.79
N ALA A 109 4.77 -5.12 -6.50
CA ALA A 109 4.22 -6.31 -5.86
C ALA A 109 2.89 -6.75 -6.52
N TYR A 110 2.00 -5.79 -6.83
CA TYR A 110 0.77 -6.09 -7.58
C TYR A 110 1.08 -6.65 -8.97
N PHE A 111 1.99 -6.02 -9.71
CA PHE A 111 2.40 -6.49 -11.04
C PHE A 111 2.96 -7.91 -11.00
N ASN A 112 3.77 -8.24 -9.99
CA ASN A 112 4.36 -9.56 -9.85
C ASN A 112 3.29 -10.64 -9.59
N ILE A 113 2.27 -10.33 -8.80
CA ILE A 113 1.19 -11.29 -8.51
C ILE A 113 0.26 -11.44 -9.71
N LEU A 114 -0.04 -10.37 -10.43
CA LEU A 114 -0.85 -10.41 -11.66
C LEU A 114 -0.19 -11.22 -12.81
N ARG A 115 1.09 -11.59 -12.69
CA ARG A 115 1.76 -12.51 -13.64
C ARG A 115 1.51 -13.99 -13.32
N GLU A 116 0.94 -14.30 -12.15
CA GLU A 116 0.61 -15.68 -11.78
C GLU A 116 -0.48 -16.23 -12.69
N ARG A 117 -0.28 -17.45 -13.19
CA ARG A 117 -1.28 -18.15 -14.01
C ARG A 117 -2.33 -18.76 -13.11
N ASN A 118 -3.60 -18.74 -13.51
CA ASN A 118 -4.76 -19.36 -12.83
C ASN A 118 -5.24 -18.66 -11.55
N LEU A 119 -5.08 -17.33 -11.45
CA LEU A 119 -5.81 -16.56 -10.45
C LEU A 119 -7.32 -16.69 -10.69
N LEU A 120 -8.11 -16.73 -9.62
CA LEU A 120 -9.56 -16.59 -9.76
C LEU A 120 -9.89 -15.22 -10.34
N ALA A 121 -10.92 -15.16 -11.18
CA ALA A 121 -11.34 -13.92 -11.85
C ALA A 121 -11.67 -12.78 -10.87
N SER A 122 -12.18 -13.09 -9.67
CA SER A 122 -12.44 -12.07 -8.63
C SER A 122 -11.18 -11.46 -8.06
N ILE A 123 -10.14 -12.27 -7.85
CA ILE A 123 -8.82 -11.82 -7.38
C ILE A 123 -8.16 -10.99 -8.48
N ASP A 124 -8.13 -11.48 -9.71
CA ASP A 124 -7.51 -10.78 -10.84
C ASP A 124 -8.14 -9.39 -11.05
N ALA A 125 -9.47 -9.31 -11.08
CA ALA A 125 -10.19 -8.04 -11.19
C ALA A 125 -9.91 -7.09 -10.01
N LEU A 126 -9.84 -7.62 -8.78
CA LEU A 126 -9.52 -6.82 -7.59
C LEU A 126 -8.10 -6.25 -7.67
N LEU A 127 -7.11 -7.10 -7.95
CA LEU A 127 -5.72 -6.69 -8.03
C LEU A 127 -5.48 -5.68 -9.16
N PHE A 128 -6.15 -5.86 -10.30
CA PHE A 128 -6.07 -4.92 -11.42
C PHE A 128 -6.66 -3.55 -11.06
N LYS A 129 -7.83 -3.52 -10.40
CA LYS A 129 -8.45 -2.29 -9.88
C LYS A 129 -7.50 -1.54 -8.94
N GLN A 130 -6.96 -2.24 -7.93
CA GLN A 130 -6.08 -1.63 -6.94
C GLN A 130 -4.74 -1.17 -7.54
N LYS A 131 -4.14 -1.97 -8.43
CA LYS A 131 -2.92 -1.59 -9.18
C LYS A 131 -3.11 -0.30 -9.97
N ASN A 132 -4.24 -0.13 -10.64
CA ASN A 132 -4.50 1.07 -11.45
C ASN A 132 -4.72 2.31 -10.57
N ALA A 133 -5.39 2.16 -9.42
CA ALA A 133 -5.51 3.24 -8.45
C ALA A 133 -4.13 3.68 -7.91
N ILE A 134 -3.28 2.72 -7.52
CA ILE A 134 -1.90 2.98 -7.08
C ILE A 134 -1.09 3.72 -8.16
N GLN A 135 -1.20 3.28 -9.41
CA GLN A 135 -0.52 3.96 -10.52
C GLN A 135 -1.01 5.40 -10.69
N ALA A 136 -2.30 5.66 -10.56
CA ALA A 136 -2.86 7.01 -10.62
C ALA A 136 -2.38 7.89 -9.45
N THR A 137 -2.25 7.31 -8.26
CA THR A 137 -1.67 7.96 -7.08
C THR A 137 -0.21 8.34 -7.31
N ILE A 138 0.61 7.42 -7.82
CA ILE A 138 2.01 7.70 -8.21
C ILE A 138 2.08 8.88 -9.17
N ASN A 139 1.24 8.89 -10.21
CA ASN A 139 1.24 9.96 -11.20
C ASN A 139 0.85 11.31 -10.55
N SER A 140 -0.14 11.31 -9.65
CA SER A 140 -0.56 12.52 -8.92
C SER A 140 0.54 13.02 -7.98
N MET A 141 1.27 12.12 -7.32
CA MET A 141 2.37 12.48 -6.43
C MET A 141 3.57 13.06 -7.18
N LYS A 142 3.91 12.55 -8.36
CA LYS A 142 4.96 13.14 -9.21
C LYS A 142 4.62 14.59 -9.59
N THR A 143 3.36 14.87 -9.88
CA THR A 143 2.91 16.25 -10.11
C THR A 143 3.03 17.11 -8.84
N HIS A 144 2.79 16.55 -7.65
CA HIS A 144 2.99 17.29 -6.41
C HIS A 144 4.46 17.54 -6.08
N GLU A 145 5.33 16.57 -6.33
CA GLU A 145 6.80 16.67 -6.20
C GLU A 145 7.33 17.85 -7.03
N GLU A 146 6.99 17.90 -8.33
CA GLU A 146 7.36 19.00 -9.24
C GLU A 146 6.89 20.39 -8.78
N LEU A 147 5.86 20.47 -7.92
CA LEU A 147 5.33 21.73 -7.41
C LEU A 147 5.99 22.19 -6.10
N VAL A 148 6.67 21.28 -5.40
CA VAL A 148 7.33 21.57 -4.11
C VAL A 148 8.86 21.59 -4.21
N SER A 149 9.44 20.99 -5.25
CA SER A 149 10.86 21.13 -5.65
C SER A 149 11.19 22.54 -6.18
#